data_AF-A0A7W5PD29-F1
#
_entry.id   AF-A0A7W5PD29-F1
#
_cell.length_a   1.000
_cell.length_b   1.000
_cell.length_c   1.000
_cell.angle_alpha   90.00
_cell.angle_beta   90.00
_cell.angle_gamma   90.00
#
_symmetry.space_group_name_H-M   'P 1'
#
loop_
_entity.id
_entity.type
_entity.pdbx_description
1 polymer ?
#
loop_
_entity_poly.entity_id
_entity_poly.type
_entity_poly.pdbx_seq_one_letter_code
_entity_poly.pdbx_strand_id
1 'polypeptide(L)'
;MRRLPAIIAAVAASALGAAAVVAQIEGGDRGVAAVDSSDDFEVSGVRVDVSGPNAEAARLAGWREAQRKGFTQLAQRLGAGERTLPDGALDSIVSSIVVEQEQIGPNRYIARLGLLFDRARTAALLGVSAYVERSPPFVVVPVQWATGVGTAFEQRTLWQEAWARFRTGGSTIDYVRPSGTGPDPLLLNVGETQRPDRGWWRAVLDQYGASDVLMPTARLTRQWPGGPVVGSFEARYGPDHRLLRGFTLRVGSARGIPALLDEAVRRLDSIYQEALRGGALDPDSGLNPIMPEATPTPIDLTDAFADLTAPTAITSSITVQFDTPDAGAVTGTEGALRGVPGVSSAATTSLALGGVSLMAVSYAGTPEAFRAAMEARGWQVFGTGTTLRIRRAPPGATPAAPAPAAAPPRGPAG
;
A
#
# COMPACT_ATOMS: atom_id res chain seq x y z
N MET A 1 47.82 -35.58 -29.18
CA MET A 1 46.37 -35.79 -28.95
C MET A 1 46.09 -35.54 -27.48
N ARG A 2 45.47 -34.41 -27.14
CA ARG A 2 45.30 -33.92 -25.76
C ARG A 2 43.84 -34.10 -25.37
N ARG A 3 43.53 -34.93 -24.37
CA ARG A 3 42.19 -35.07 -23.79
C ARG A 3 42.13 -34.42 -22.40
N LEU A 4 41.40 -33.32 -22.32
CA LEU A 4 40.56 -32.88 -21.19
C LEU A 4 39.11 -32.95 -21.74
N PRO A 5 38.01 -33.13 -20.96
CA PRO A 5 37.75 -32.53 -19.63
C PRO A 5 36.93 -33.38 -18.64
N ALA A 6 37.00 -33.12 -17.33
CA ALA A 6 36.03 -33.68 -16.37
C ALA A 6 35.92 -32.92 -15.03
N ILE A 7 36.12 -31.59 -14.96
CA ILE A 7 35.90 -30.84 -13.71
C ILE A 7 35.40 -29.41 -14.00
N ILE A 8 34.23 -29.25 -14.64
CA ILE A 8 33.45 -27.99 -14.61
C ILE A 8 31.93 -28.28 -14.64
N ALA A 9 31.47 -29.38 -14.03
CA ALA A 9 30.04 -29.73 -14.00
C ALA A 9 29.40 -29.68 -12.60
N ALA A 10 30.18 -29.45 -11.53
CA ALA A 10 29.67 -29.59 -10.15
C ALA A 10 29.49 -28.27 -9.37
N VAL A 11 29.83 -27.11 -9.95
CA VAL A 11 29.65 -25.80 -9.27
C VAL A 11 28.54 -24.95 -9.91
N ALA A 12 28.06 -25.31 -11.11
CA ALA A 12 26.90 -24.64 -11.73
C ALA A 12 25.55 -25.15 -11.23
N ALA A 13 25.51 -26.26 -10.46
CA ALA A 13 24.27 -26.90 -10.02
C ALA A 13 23.78 -26.49 -8.62
N SER A 14 24.57 -25.76 -7.84
CA SER A 14 24.20 -25.35 -6.47
C SER A 14 23.84 -23.85 -6.33
N ALA A 15 24.14 -23.02 -7.34
CA ALA A 15 23.73 -21.61 -7.37
C ALA A 15 22.37 -21.37 -8.04
N LEU A 16 21.77 -22.40 -8.66
CA LEU A 16 20.41 -22.37 -9.22
C LEU A 16 19.33 -22.91 -8.24
N GLY A 17 19.73 -23.38 -7.06
CA GLY A 17 18.83 -23.99 -6.07
C GLY A 17 18.23 -23.05 -5.01
N ALA A 18 18.71 -21.81 -4.89
CA ALA A 18 18.21 -20.85 -3.88
C ALA A 18 17.20 -19.82 -4.43
N ALA A 19 17.01 -19.74 -5.76
CA ALA A 19 15.99 -18.90 -6.39
C ALA A 19 14.70 -19.67 -6.76
N ALA A 20 14.67 -20.99 -6.55
CA ALA A 20 13.59 -21.87 -7.02
C ALA A 20 12.71 -22.46 -5.91
N VAL A 21 12.80 -21.95 -4.66
CA VAL A 21 11.99 -22.45 -3.52
C VAL A 21 10.82 -21.52 -3.16
N VAL A 22 10.65 -20.37 -3.83
CA VAL A 22 9.47 -19.48 -3.64
C VAL A 22 8.41 -19.64 -4.75
N ALA A 23 8.66 -20.42 -5.81
CA ALA A 23 7.75 -20.52 -6.96
C ALA A 23 6.87 -21.78 -6.98
N GLN A 24 6.68 -22.47 -5.85
CA GLN A 24 5.91 -23.71 -5.82
C GLN A 24 4.95 -23.83 -4.64
N ILE A 25 4.25 -22.73 -4.34
CA ILE A 25 2.97 -22.78 -3.61
C ILE A 25 1.88 -22.31 -4.59
N GLU A 26 1.18 -23.30 -5.15
CA GLU A 26 -0.17 -23.22 -5.71
C GLU A 26 -0.43 -22.43 -7.02
N GLY A 27 -0.36 -23.18 -8.13
CA GLY A 27 -1.43 -23.27 -9.14
C GLY A 27 -1.95 -21.97 -9.75
N GLY A 28 -1.34 -21.56 -10.87
CA GLY A 28 -1.69 -20.40 -11.69
C GLY A 28 -3.02 -20.48 -12.45
N ASP A 29 -4.13 -20.62 -11.73
CA ASP A 29 -5.50 -20.45 -12.28
C ASP A 29 -6.43 -19.67 -11.33
N ARG A 30 -5.87 -19.04 -10.28
CA ARG A 30 -6.61 -18.23 -9.32
C ARG A 30 -6.27 -16.76 -9.51
N GLY A 31 -7.32 -15.94 -9.66
CA GLY A 31 -7.23 -14.48 -9.75
C GLY A 31 -7.00 -13.89 -11.15
N VAL A 32 -7.28 -12.60 -11.28
CA VAL A 32 -7.02 -11.78 -12.47
C VAL A 32 -6.31 -10.52 -12.03
N ALA A 33 -5.01 -10.42 -12.33
CA ALA A 33 -4.24 -9.23 -12.03
C ALA A 33 -4.77 -8.03 -12.82
N ALA A 34 -4.93 -6.90 -12.14
CA ALA A 34 -5.30 -5.64 -12.78
C ALA A 34 -4.21 -5.19 -13.76
N VAL A 35 -4.62 -4.68 -14.91
CA VAL A 35 -3.69 -4.00 -15.84
C VAL A 35 -3.22 -2.72 -15.16
N ASP A 36 -1.91 -2.48 -15.26
CA ASP A 36 -1.22 -1.38 -14.59
C ASP A 36 -1.94 -0.05 -14.80
N SER A 37 -2.29 0.60 -13.69
CA SER A 37 -3.02 1.86 -13.65
C SER A 37 -2.03 3.00 -13.88
N SER A 38 -1.53 3.19 -15.11
CA SER A 38 -0.78 4.42 -15.38
C SER A 38 -1.71 5.60 -15.12
N ASP A 39 -1.22 6.61 -14.41
CA ASP A 39 -2.00 7.82 -14.04
C ASP A 39 -2.24 8.75 -15.24
N ASP A 40 -2.14 8.21 -16.46
CA ASP A 40 -2.30 8.91 -17.72
C ASP A 40 -3.78 9.12 -18.03
N PHE A 41 -4.10 10.25 -18.65
CA PHE A 41 -5.43 10.50 -19.18
C PHE A 41 -5.66 9.68 -20.44
N GLU A 42 -6.75 8.92 -20.46
CA GLU A 42 -7.14 8.13 -21.63
C GLU A 42 -8.29 8.77 -22.42
N VAL A 43 -8.12 8.80 -23.74
CA VAL A 43 -9.19 9.10 -24.69
C VAL A 43 -9.31 7.95 -25.68
N SER A 44 -10.28 7.07 -25.46
CA SER A 44 -10.56 5.93 -26.35
C SER A 44 -11.56 6.30 -27.45
N GLY A 45 -11.60 5.50 -28.53
CA GLY A 45 -12.62 5.59 -29.57
C GLY A 45 -12.46 6.74 -30.56
N VAL A 46 -11.27 7.34 -30.68
CA VAL A 46 -11.00 8.43 -31.62
C VAL A 46 -11.00 7.90 -33.04
N ARG A 47 -11.97 8.34 -33.85
CA ARG A 47 -12.12 7.93 -35.24
C ARG A 47 -11.35 8.86 -36.18
N VAL A 48 -10.51 8.26 -37.02
CA VAL A 48 -9.75 8.95 -38.06
C VAL A 48 -9.98 8.32 -39.41
N ASP A 49 -10.03 9.18 -40.41
CA ASP A 49 -10.22 8.84 -41.81
C ASP A 49 -9.49 9.88 -42.64
N VAL A 50 -8.28 9.53 -43.08
CA VAL A 50 -7.38 10.45 -43.76
C VAL A 50 -6.82 9.84 -45.02
N SER A 51 -6.45 10.70 -45.96
CA SER A 51 -5.78 10.31 -47.20
C SER A 51 -4.37 10.86 -47.24
N GLY A 52 -3.46 10.15 -47.90
CA GLY A 52 -2.07 10.53 -48.07
C GLY A 52 -1.49 10.06 -49.40
N PRO A 53 -0.31 10.57 -49.79
CA PRO A 53 0.34 10.19 -51.05
C PRO A 53 0.77 8.72 -51.11
N ASN A 54 0.87 8.06 -49.96
CA ASN A 54 1.08 6.63 -49.81
C ASN A 54 0.55 6.16 -48.44
N ALA A 55 0.53 4.86 -48.22
CA ALA A 55 -0.02 4.23 -47.02
C ALA A 55 0.62 4.74 -45.73
N GLU A 56 1.95 4.88 -45.70
CA GLU A 56 2.69 5.32 -44.52
C GLU A 56 2.41 6.79 -44.19
N ALA A 57 2.40 7.66 -45.21
CA ALA A 57 2.07 9.07 -45.04
C ALA A 57 0.62 9.26 -44.57
N ALA A 58 -0.32 8.46 -45.09
CA ALA A 58 -1.72 8.45 -44.63
C ALA A 58 -1.80 8.01 -43.16
N ARG A 59 -1.06 6.97 -42.77
CA ARG A 59 -1.01 6.49 -41.38
C ARG A 59 -0.49 7.55 -40.41
N LEU A 60 0.65 8.17 -40.71
CA LEU A 60 1.23 9.23 -39.88
C LEU A 60 0.32 10.46 -39.79
N ALA A 61 -0.37 10.83 -40.88
CA ALA A 61 -1.37 11.88 -40.86
C ALA A 61 -2.55 11.51 -39.95
N GLY A 62 -2.96 10.24 -39.97
CA GLY A 62 -4.05 9.71 -39.16
C GLY A 62 -3.73 9.77 -37.67
N TRP A 63 -2.50 9.44 -37.29
CA TRP A 63 -2.05 9.53 -35.90
C TRP A 63 -2.02 10.98 -35.41
N ARG A 64 -1.48 11.92 -36.20
CA ARG A 64 -1.48 13.36 -35.86
C ARG A 64 -2.91 13.92 -35.73
N GLU A 65 -3.81 13.51 -36.62
CA GLU A 65 -5.22 13.91 -36.52
C GLU A 65 -5.89 13.31 -35.28
N ALA A 66 -5.59 12.06 -34.94
CA ALA A 66 -6.10 11.41 -33.74
C ALA A 66 -5.62 12.13 -32.48
N GLN A 67 -4.34 12.53 -32.42
CA GLN A 67 -3.79 13.30 -31.30
C GLN A 67 -4.51 14.63 -31.11
N ARG A 68 -4.71 15.40 -32.19
CA ARG A 68 -5.46 16.68 -32.12
C ARG A 68 -6.89 16.46 -31.62
N LYS A 69 -7.63 15.53 -32.24
CA LYS A 69 -9.01 15.21 -31.86
C LYS A 69 -9.11 14.71 -30.43
N GLY A 70 -8.21 13.81 -30.03
CA GLY A 70 -8.16 13.24 -28.69
C GLY A 70 -7.89 14.30 -27.63
N PHE A 71 -6.92 15.19 -27.88
CA PHE A 71 -6.62 16.29 -26.97
C PHE A 71 -7.79 17.26 -26.82
N THR A 72 -8.46 17.63 -27.93
CA THR A 72 -9.64 18.49 -27.85
C THR A 72 -10.77 17.85 -27.04
N GLN A 73 -11.02 16.55 -27.21
CA GLN A 73 -11.99 15.82 -26.38
C GLN A 73 -11.57 15.80 -24.90
N LEU A 74 -10.29 15.63 -24.61
CA LEU A 74 -9.76 15.67 -23.24
C LEU A 74 -9.93 17.04 -22.60
N ALA A 75 -9.55 18.12 -23.31
CA ALA A 75 -9.67 19.49 -22.83
C ALA A 75 -11.12 19.86 -22.52
N GLN A 76 -12.07 19.45 -23.37
CA GLN A 76 -13.50 19.62 -23.13
C GLN A 76 -13.96 18.87 -21.86
N ARG A 77 -13.53 17.61 -21.68
CA ARG A 77 -13.87 16.82 -20.49
C ARG A 77 -13.32 17.43 -19.20
N LEU A 78 -12.13 18.02 -19.26
CA LEU A 78 -11.47 18.68 -18.12
C LEU A 78 -11.96 20.13 -17.90
N GLY A 79 -12.95 20.61 -18.64
CA GLY A 79 -13.51 21.96 -18.47
C GLY A 79 -12.61 23.09 -18.97
N ALA A 80 -11.51 22.77 -19.69
CA ALA A 80 -10.62 23.76 -20.30
C ALA A 80 -11.16 24.34 -21.62
N GLY A 81 -12.33 23.88 -22.06
CA GLY A 81 -12.97 24.26 -23.32
C GLY A 81 -12.29 23.64 -24.55
N GLU A 82 -12.59 24.20 -25.72
CA GLU A 82 -11.97 23.80 -26.98
C GLU A 82 -10.56 24.38 -27.07
N ARG A 83 -9.55 23.58 -26.71
CA ARG A 83 -8.13 23.91 -26.82
C ARG A 83 -7.49 23.04 -27.92
N THR A 84 -6.56 23.64 -28.65
CA THR A 84 -5.72 22.96 -29.63
C THR A 84 -4.25 23.26 -29.34
N LEU A 85 -3.40 22.25 -29.51
CA LEU A 85 -1.95 22.38 -29.37
C LEU A 85 -1.28 22.11 -30.72
N PRO A 86 -0.10 22.70 -30.98
CA PRO A 86 0.70 22.33 -32.15
C PRO A 86 1.17 20.88 -32.04
N ASP A 87 1.32 20.20 -33.18
CA ASP A 87 1.67 18.78 -33.25
C ASP A 87 2.92 18.42 -32.42
N GLY A 88 3.97 19.27 -32.44
CA GLY A 88 5.17 19.03 -31.63
C GLY A 88 4.94 19.11 -30.11
N ALA A 89 3.96 19.89 -29.65
CA ALA A 89 3.54 19.89 -28.25
C ALA A 89 2.70 18.65 -27.91
N LEU A 90 1.83 18.21 -28.83
CA LEU A 90 1.07 16.98 -28.69
C LEU A 90 1.98 15.77 -28.58
N ASP A 91 2.99 15.66 -29.43
CA ASP A 91 3.98 14.58 -29.40
C ASP A 91 4.75 14.55 -28.07
N SER A 92 4.94 15.70 -27.43
CA SER A 92 5.58 15.74 -26.11
C SER A 92 4.69 15.18 -25.02
N ILE A 93 3.37 15.36 -25.07
CA ILE A 93 2.45 14.94 -23.99
C ILE A 93 1.79 13.58 -24.21
N VAL A 94 1.75 13.07 -25.43
CA VAL A 94 1.20 11.76 -25.75
C VAL A 94 2.17 10.70 -25.26
N SER A 95 1.76 9.88 -24.28
CA SER A 95 2.57 8.79 -23.76
C SER A 95 2.49 7.54 -24.65
N SER A 96 1.30 7.23 -25.17
CA SER A 96 1.11 6.13 -26.11
C SER A 96 -0.14 6.26 -26.98
N ILE A 97 -0.14 5.53 -28.09
CA ILE A 97 -1.29 5.37 -28.98
C ILE A 97 -1.65 3.89 -29.03
N VAL A 98 -2.90 3.56 -28.67
CA VAL A 98 -3.46 2.22 -28.68
C VAL A 98 -4.28 2.05 -29.96
N VAL A 99 -3.94 1.05 -30.77
CA VAL A 99 -4.67 0.75 -32.00
C VAL A 99 -5.82 -0.21 -31.68
N GLU A 100 -7.07 0.27 -31.72
CA GLU A 100 -8.25 -0.58 -31.49
C GLU A 100 -8.68 -1.28 -32.78
N GLN A 101 -8.71 -0.53 -33.89
CA GLN A 101 -9.03 -1.04 -35.21
C GLN A 101 -8.27 -0.22 -36.25
N GLU A 102 -7.61 -0.89 -37.20
CA GLU A 102 -6.81 -0.23 -38.23
C GLU A 102 -7.09 -0.86 -39.59
N GLN A 103 -7.31 -0.02 -40.60
CA GLN A 103 -7.43 -0.40 -42.01
C GLN A 103 -6.55 0.54 -42.85
N ILE A 104 -5.58 -0.04 -43.53
CA ILE A 104 -4.59 0.68 -44.33
C ILE A 104 -4.84 0.35 -45.81
N GLY A 105 -5.32 1.34 -46.55
CA GLY A 105 -5.40 1.31 -48.00
C GLY A 105 -4.15 1.93 -48.64
N PRO A 106 -4.04 1.90 -49.99
CA PRO A 106 -2.87 2.44 -50.70
C PRO A 106 -2.59 3.91 -50.38
N ASN A 107 -3.65 4.72 -50.30
CA ASN A 107 -3.61 6.17 -50.08
C ASN A 107 -4.59 6.64 -48.99
N ARG A 108 -5.21 5.72 -48.22
CA ARG A 108 -6.24 6.04 -47.23
C ARG A 108 -6.03 5.24 -45.95
N TYR A 109 -6.24 5.89 -44.82
CA TYR A 109 -6.07 5.32 -43.50
C TYR A 109 -7.35 5.54 -42.70
N ILE A 110 -7.98 4.45 -42.26
CA ILE A 110 -9.18 4.47 -41.41
C ILE A 110 -8.84 3.72 -40.15
N ALA A 111 -8.98 4.38 -38.99
CA ALA A 111 -8.71 3.74 -37.72
C ALA A 111 -9.61 4.25 -36.60
N ARG A 112 -9.74 3.39 -35.58
CA ARG A 112 -10.23 3.76 -34.26
C ARG A 112 -9.07 3.61 -33.29
N LEU A 113 -8.66 4.73 -32.69
CA LEU A 113 -7.46 4.82 -31.86
C LEU A 113 -7.82 5.29 -30.45
N GLY A 114 -7.12 4.73 -29.46
CA GLY A 114 -7.07 5.26 -28.10
C GLY A 114 -5.77 6.03 -27.89
N LEU A 115 -5.82 7.13 -27.17
CA LEU A 115 -4.64 7.93 -26.83
C LEU A 115 -4.48 8.03 -25.33
N LEU A 116 -3.24 7.82 -24.87
CA LEU A 116 -2.83 8.12 -23.49
C LEU A 116 -2.02 9.41 -23.48
N PHE A 117 -2.40 10.31 -22.59
CA PHE A 117 -1.74 11.58 -22.36
C PHE A 117 -1.16 11.61 -20.95
N ASP A 118 0.09 12.01 -20.84
CA ASP A 118 0.73 12.23 -19.56
C ASP A 118 -0.05 13.28 -18.76
N ARG A 119 -0.56 12.88 -17.60
CA ARG A 119 -1.46 13.71 -16.80
C ARG A 119 -0.79 14.96 -16.27
N ALA A 120 0.41 14.84 -15.73
CA ALA A 120 1.12 15.96 -15.11
C ALA A 120 1.43 17.05 -16.15
N ARG A 121 1.94 16.65 -17.31
CA ARG A 121 2.26 17.57 -18.40
C ARG A 121 1.00 18.15 -19.04
N THR A 122 -0.03 17.34 -19.26
CA THR A 122 -1.28 17.80 -19.87
C THR A 122 -2.03 18.79 -18.97
N ALA A 123 -2.11 18.51 -17.66
CA ALA A 123 -2.77 19.42 -16.73
C ALA A 123 -2.02 20.75 -16.58
N ALA A 124 -0.68 20.70 -16.52
CA ALA A 124 0.16 21.91 -16.51
C ALA A 124 -0.07 22.78 -17.77
N LEU A 125 -0.20 22.18 -18.95
CA LEU A 125 -0.47 22.90 -20.20
C LEU A 125 -1.88 23.48 -20.27
N LEU A 126 -2.88 22.78 -19.74
CA LEU A 126 -4.27 23.24 -19.76
C LEU A 126 -4.55 24.34 -18.72
N GLY A 127 -3.63 24.56 -17.77
CA GLY A 127 -3.82 25.52 -16.66
C GLY A 127 -4.99 25.14 -15.76
N VAL A 128 -5.45 23.89 -15.84
CA VAL A 128 -6.44 23.31 -14.94
C VAL A 128 -5.66 22.79 -13.76
N SER A 129 -6.00 23.22 -12.54
CA SER A 129 -5.48 22.59 -11.33
C SER A 129 -5.74 21.08 -11.45
N ALA A 130 -4.67 20.28 -11.62
CA ALA A 130 -4.75 18.83 -11.74
C ALA A 130 -5.36 18.14 -10.51
N TYR A 131 -5.61 18.93 -9.45
CA TYR A 131 -6.48 18.61 -8.33
C TYR A 131 -7.94 18.52 -8.81
N VAL A 132 -8.21 17.51 -9.63
CA VAL A 132 -9.49 16.84 -9.47
C VAL A 132 -9.37 16.12 -8.14
N GLU A 133 -10.15 16.56 -7.15
CA GLU A 133 -10.23 15.93 -5.84
C GLU A 133 -10.54 14.45 -6.08
N ARG A 134 -9.50 13.62 -5.90
CA ARG A 134 -9.58 12.18 -6.08
C ARG A 134 -10.35 11.63 -4.89
N SER A 135 -11.13 10.58 -5.11
CA SER A 135 -11.70 9.88 -3.97
C SER A 135 -10.57 9.34 -3.09
N PRO A 136 -10.85 9.12 -1.80
CA PRO A 136 -10.07 8.17 -1.02
C PRO A 136 -10.00 6.80 -1.72
N PRO A 137 -8.99 5.97 -1.41
CA PRO A 137 -8.83 4.66 -2.02
C PRO A 137 -10.03 3.75 -1.68
N PHE A 138 -10.68 3.20 -2.70
CA PHE A 138 -11.80 2.28 -2.53
C PHE A 138 -11.46 0.88 -3.06
N VAL A 139 -11.66 -0.15 -2.23
CA VAL A 139 -11.54 -1.55 -2.68
C VAL A 139 -12.71 -1.89 -3.59
N VAL A 140 -12.42 -2.46 -4.76
CA VAL A 140 -13.43 -2.96 -5.68
C VAL A 140 -13.69 -4.45 -5.44
N VAL A 141 -14.93 -4.80 -5.11
CA VAL A 141 -15.42 -6.18 -4.99
C VAL A 141 -16.44 -6.46 -6.10
N PRO A 142 -16.01 -6.98 -7.26
CA PRO A 142 -16.91 -7.22 -8.39
C PRO A 142 -17.79 -8.44 -8.16
N VAL A 143 -19.08 -8.23 -7.90
CA VAL A 143 -20.04 -9.31 -7.64
C VAL A 143 -20.76 -9.70 -8.93
N GLN A 144 -20.62 -10.95 -9.37
CA GLN A 144 -21.34 -11.52 -10.51
C GLN A 144 -22.42 -12.52 -10.04
N TRP A 145 -23.66 -12.28 -10.43
CA TRP A 145 -24.76 -13.22 -10.27
C TRP A 145 -24.99 -14.01 -11.55
N ALA A 146 -24.87 -15.33 -11.46
CA ALA A 146 -25.21 -16.28 -12.51
C ALA A 146 -26.12 -17.36 -11.92
N THR A 147 -27.27 -17.63 -12.57
CA THR A 147 -28.20 -18.70 -12.17
C THR A 147 -28.58 -18.70 -10.68
N GLY A 148 -28.72 -17.51 -10.08
CA GLY A 148 -29.07 -17.35 -8.67
C GLY A 148 -27.90 -17.48 -7.68
N VAL A 149 -26.69 -17.80 -8.16
CA VAL A 149 -25.47 -17.86 -7.36
C VAL A 149 -24.67 -16.59 -7.57
N GLY A 150 -24.38 -15.88 -6.48
CA GLY A 150 -23.49 -14.73 -6.47
C GLY A 150 -22.05 -15.19 -6.25
N THR A 151 -21.11 -14.67 -7.03
CA THR A 151 -19.67 -14.91 -6.86
C THR A 151 -18.89 -13.62 -7.06
N ALA A 152 -17.86 -13.40 -6.25
CA ALA A 152 -16.91 -12.30 -6.31
C ALA A 152 -15.51 -12.86 -6.61
N PHE A 153 -14.66 -13.00 -5.59
CA PHE A 153 -13.29 -13.52 -5.71
C PHE A 153 -13.16 -15.03 -5.39
N GLU A 154 -14.23 -15.70 -4.97
CA GLU A 154 -14.26 -17.15 -4.69
C GLU A 154 -13.90 -17.98 -5.93
N GLN A 155 -14.22 -17.45 -7.11
CA GLN A 155 -13.86 -18.02 -8.40
C GLN A 155 -13.63 -16.92 -9.42
N ARG A 156 -12.84 -17.20 -10.45
CA ARG A 156 -12.60 -16.25 -11.54
C ARG A 156 -13.89 -16.03 -12.34
N THR A 157 -14.26 -14.76 -12.53
CA THR A 157 -15.46 -14.38 -13.29
C THR A 157 -15.13 -13.45 -14.46
N LEU A 158 -15.97 -13.47 -15.50
CA LEU A 158 -15.85 -12.53 -16.63
C LEU A 158 -16.00 -11.07 -16.15
N TRP A 159 -16.74 -10.86 -15.06
CA TRP A 159 -16.91 -9.55 -14.46
C TRP A 159 -15.64 -9.06 -13.76
N GLN A 160 -14.97 -9.92 -12.99
CA GLN A 160 -13.65 -9.64 -12.42
C GLN A 160 -12.63 -9.32 -13.52
N GLU A 161 -12.64 -10.08 -14.62
CA GLU A 161 -11.75 -9.81 -15.76
C GLU A 161 -12.00 -8.45 -16.41
N ALA A 162 -13.26 -8.04 -16.55
CA ALA A 162 -13.58 -6.71 -17.10
C ALA A 162 -13.05 -5.58 -16.20
N TRP A 163 -13.19 -5.71 -14.88
CA TRP A 163 -12.63 -4.77 -13.91
C TRP A 163 -11.10 -4.76 -13.87
N ALA A 164 -10.47 -5.92 -14.05
CA ALA A 164 -9.02 -6.02 -14.14
C ALA A 164 -8.47 -5.36 -15.43
N ARG A 165 -9.19 -5.50 -16.57
CA ARG A 165 -8.82 -4.85 -17.84
C ARG A 165 -9.10 -3.36 -17.88
N PHE A 166 -10.01 -2.86 -17.06
CA PHE A 166 -10.37 -1.45 -17.02
C PHE A 166 -9.15 -0.59 -16.65
N ARG A 167 -8.99 0.55 -17.31
CA ARG A 167 -7.90 1.49 -17.02
C ARG A 167 -8.43 2.65 -16.22
N THR A 168 -7.81 2.92 -15.08
CA THR A 168 -8.34 3.87 -14.09
C THR A 168 -7.71 5.26 -14.16
N GLY A 169 -6.69 5.47 -15.01
CA GLY A 169 -5.96 6.75 -15.11
C GLY A 169 -6.82 7.96 -15.47
N GLY A 170 -7.95 7.74 -16.15
CA GLY A 170 -8.94 8.78 -16.44
C GLY A 170 -10.03 8.99 -15.37
N SER A 171 -10.04 8.19 -14.30
CA SER A 171 -11.08 8.25 -13.27
C SER A 171 -10.68 9.17 -12.12
N THR A 172 -11.68 9.83 -11.52
CA THR A 172 -11.54 10.56 -10.26
C THR A 172 -11.64 9.63 -9.05
N ILE A 173 -11.96 8.36 -9.28
CA ILE A 173 -12.05 7.33 -8.25
C ILE A 173 -10.71 6.61 -8.15
N ASP A 174 -10.17 6.54 -6.94
CA ASP A 174 -9.00 5.73 -6.65
C ASP A 174 -9.42 4.28 -6.35
N TYR A 175 -9.17 3.39 -7.31
CA TYR A 175 -9.59 1.99 -7.22
C TYR A 175 -8.45 1.09 -6.75
N VAL A 176 -8.61 0.52 -5.55
CA VAL A 176 -7.81 -0.62 -5.10
C VAL A 176 -8.45 -1.87 -5.69
N ARG A 177 -7.71 -2.58 -6.56
CA ARG A 177 -8.22 -3.72 -7.33
C ARG A 177 -7.48 -5.01 -6.96
N PRO A 178 -7.98 -5.78 -5.97
CA PRO A 178 -7.42 -7.07 -5.60
C PRO A 178 -7.41 -8.04 -6.78
N SER A 179 -6.35 -8.84 -6.88
CA SER A 179 -6.22 -9.85 -7.94
C SER A 179 -7.12 -11.05 -7.70
N GLY A 180 -7.62 -11.28 -6.49
CA GLY A 180 -8.39 -12.48 -6.15
C GLY A 180 -7.51 -13.67 -5.79
N THR A 181 -6.33 -13.40 -5.23
CA THR A 181 -5.32 -14.41 -4.85
C THR A 181 -4.99 -14.34 -3.36
N GLY A 182 -4.37 -15.38 -2.81
CA GLY A 182 -4.00 -15.39 -1.40
C GLY A 182 -5.24 -15.30 -0.49
N PRO A 183 -5.34 -14.30 0.41
CA PRO A 183 -6.47 -14.17 1.33
C PRO A 183 -7.73 -13.58 0.69
N ASP A 184 -7.64 -12.99 -0.52
CA ASP A 184 -8.74 -12.26 -1.16
C ASP A 184 -10.06 -13.06 -1.23
N PRO A 185 -10.08 -14.35 -1.64
CA PRO A 185 -11.33 -15.11 -1.74
C PRO A 185 -12.03 -15.36 -0.40
N LEU A 186 -11.30 -15.28 0.71
CA LEU A 186 -11.86 -15.42 2.06
C LEU A 186 -12.36 -14.09 2.62
N LEU A 187 -11.66 -12.99 2.32
CA LEU A 187 -11.97 -11.67 2.86
C LEU A 187 -12.98 -10.89 2.01
N LEU A 188 -12.94 -11.07 0.68
CA LEU A 188 -13.71 -10.32 -0.30
C LEU A 188 -14.65 -11.26 -1.07
N ASN A 189 -15.56 -11.89 -0.33
CA ASN A 189 -16.53 -12.84 -0.85
C ASN A 189 -17.95 -12.25 -0.85
N VAL A 190 -18.89 -12.90 -1.54
CA VAL A 190 -20.26 -12.41 -1.66
C VAL A 190 -21.00 -12.39 -0.32
N GLY A 191 -20.68 -13.31 0.59
CA GLY A 191 -21.20 -13.30 1.95
C GLY A 191 -20.82 -12.03 2.71
N GLU A 192 -19.54 -11.65 2.68
CA GLU A 192 -19.06 -10.44 3.34
C GLU A 192 -19.64 -9.18 2.73
N THR A 193 -19.89 -9.13 1.41
CA THR A 193 -20.56 -7.97 0.76
C THR A 193 -21.98 -7.70 1.26
N GLN A 194 -22.64 -8.67 1.90
CA GLN A 194 -23.95 -8.47 2.51
C GLN A 194 -23.88 -8.18 4.02
N ARG A 195 -22.68 -8.16 4.61
CA ARG A 195 -22.47 -8.00 6.04
C ARG A 195 -22.17 -6.54 6.38
N PRO A 196 -23.03 -5.84 7.13
CA PRO A 196 -22.84 -4.43 7.47
C PRO A 196 -21.88 -4.22 8.67
N ASP A 197 -21.02 -5.18 9.01
CA ASP A 197 -20.17 -5.12 10.20
C ASP A 197 -18.95 -4.21 9.96
N ARG A 198 -18.96 -3.02 10.57
CA ARG A 198 -17.88 -2.03 10.41
C ARG A 198 -16.57 -2.47 11.06
N GLY A 199 -16.64 -3.27 12.14
CA GLY A 199 -15.46 -3.79 12.80
C GLY A 199 -14.69 -4.73 11.89
N TRP A 200 -15.41 -5.64 11.25
CA TRP A 200 -14.89 -6.53 10.22
C TRP A 200 -14.39 -5.76 9.00
N TRP A 201 -15.22 -4.88 8.42
CA TRP A 201 -14.86 -4.13 7.23
C TRP A 201 -13.64 -3.25 7.43
N ARG A 202 -13.45 -2.64 8.61
CA ARG A 202 -12.24 -1.89 8.91
C ARG A 202 -10.99 -2.76 8.87
N ALA A 203 -11.02 -3.92 9.54
CA ALA A 203 -9.89 -4.85 9.51
C ALA A 203 -9.56 -5.32 8.09
N VAL A 204 -10.58 -5.56 7.26
CA VAL A 204 -10.41 -5.89 5.84
C VAL A 204 -9.82 -4.71 5.07
N LEU A 205 -10.39 -3.52 5.18
CA LEU A 205 -9.96 -2.33 4.43
C LEU A 205 -8.56 -1.86 4.82
N ASP A 206 -8.19 -1.97 6.10
CA ASP A 206 -6.83 -1.68 6.60
C ASP A 206 -5.78 -2.56 5.91
N GLN A 207 -6.10 -3.84 5.66
CA GLN A 207 -5.20 -4.75 4.94
C GLN A 207 -4.96 -4.33 3.49
N TYR A 208 -5.94 -3.68 2.85
CA TYR A 208 -5.85 -3.21 1.48
C TYR A 208 -5.45 -1.72 1.36
N GLY A 209 -5.26 -1.03 2.50
CA GLY A 209 -4.96 0.41 2.53
C GLY A 209 -6.07 1.28 1.94
N ALA A 210 -7.32 0.83 2.06
CA ALA A 210 -8.49 1.49 1.50
C ALA A 210 -9.32 2.18 2.60
N SER A 211 -10.05 3.23 2.23
CA SER A 211 -10.95 3.95 3.13
C SER A 211 -12.37 3.40 3.12
N ASP A 212 -12.80 2.81 2.01
CA ASP A 212 -14.14 2.21 1.87
C ASP A 212 -14.17 1.16 0.74
N VAL A 213 -15.35 0.62 0.44
CA VAL A 213 -15.59 -0.46 -0.52
C VAL A 213 -16.63 -0.09 -1.59
N LEU A 214 -16.35 -0.49 -2.83
CA LEU A 214 -17.27 -0.45 -3.96
C LEU A 214 -17.63 -1.88 -4.37
N MET A 215 -18.93 -2.14 -4.56
CA MET A 215 -19.46 -3.48 -4.83
C MET A 215 -20.21 -3.51 -6.17
N PRO A 216 -19.54 -3.25 -7.30
CA PRO A 216 -20.18 -3.24 -8.61
C PRO A 216 -20.76 -4.63 -8.92
N THR A 217 -22.08 -4.69 -9.07
CA THR A 217 -22.80 -5.95 -9.22
C THR A 217 -23.28 -6.15 -10.65
N ALA A 218 -23.03 -7.31 -11.23
CA ALA A 218 -23.48 -7.70 -12.56
C ALA A 218 -24.35 -8.96 -12.50
N ARG A 219 -25.53 -8.93 -13.12
CA ARG A 219 -26.40 -10.09 -13.28
C ARG A 219 -26.69 -10.30 -14.76
N LEU A 220 -26.23 -11.43 -15.28
CA LEU A 220 -26.39 -11.80 -16.69
C LEU A 220 -27.55 -12.79 -16.85
N THR A 221 -28.53 -12.43 -17.67
CA THR A 221 -29.68 -13.29 -17.97
C THR A 221 -29.74 -13.55 -19.47
N ARG A 222 -29.86 -14.83 -19.82
CA ARG A 222 -30.11 -15.27 -21.21
C ARG A 222 -31.61 -15.38 -21.41
N GLN A 223 -32.12 -14.78 -22.49
CA GLN A 223 -33.55 -14.88 -22.79
C GLN A 223 -33.91 -16.29 -23.33
N TRP A 224 -32.99 -16.92 -24.05
CA TRP A 224 -33.08 -18.33 -24.50
C TRP A 224 -31.67 -18.85 -24.85
N PRO A 225 -31.44 -20.17 -25.00
CA PRO A 225 -30.18 -20.72 -25.47
C PRO A 225 -29.75 -20.10 -26.81
N GLY A 226 -28.54 -19.53 -26.86
CA GLY A 226 -28.01 -18.83 -28.04
C GLY A 226 -28.60 -17.42 -28.28
N GLY A 227 -29.60 -17.01 -27.51
CA GLY A 227 -30.28 -15.73 -27.64
C GLY A 227 -29.51 -14.51 -27.10
N PRO A 228 -30.15 -13.34 -27.15
CA PRO A 228 -29.59 -12.10 -26.63
C PRO A 228 -29.35 -12.23 -25.13
N VAL A 229 -28.24 -11.64 -24.68
CA VAL A 229 -27.85 -11.59 -23.28
C VAL A 229 -28.19 -10.20 -22.77
N VAL A 230 -28.95 -10.15 -21.68
CA VAL A 230 -29.24 -8.91 -20.95
C VAL A 230 -28.39 -8.91 -19.69
N GLY A 231 -27.56 -7.89 -19.54
CA GLY A 231 -26.84 -7.61 -18.31
C GLY A 231 -27.56 -6.53 -17.52
N SER A 232 -27.87 -6.80 -16.26
CA SER A 232 -28.29 -5.80 -15.28
C SER A 232 -27.12 -5.48 -14.36
N PHE A 233 -26.82 -4.19 -14.22
CA PHE A 233 -25.66 -3.68 -13.52
C PHE A 233 -26.09 -2.71 -12.43
N GLU A 234 -25.47 -2.82 -11.26
CA GLU A 234 -25.76 -1.99 -10.10
C GLU A 234 -24.44 -1.44 -9.54
N ALA A 235 -24.37 -0.11 -9.42
CA ALA A 235 -23.31 0.57 -8.69
C ALA A 235 -23.68 0.57 -7.22
N ARG A 236 -22.89 -0.11 -6.38
CA ARG A 236 -23.14 -0.21 -4.95
C ARG A 236 -21.91 0.20 -4.15
N TYR A 237 -22.15 0.74 -2.96
CA TYR A 237 -21.14 1.40 -2.15
C TYR A 237 -21.32 1.12 -0.66
N GLY A 238 -20.21 1.00 0.04
CA GLY A 238 -20.11 0.94 1.48
C GLY A 238 -20.46 -0.43 2.08
N PRO A 239 -20.18 -0.63 3.38
CA PRO A 239 -20.50 -1.84 4.13
C PRO A 239 -21.98 -2.22 4.10
N ASP A 240 -22.87 -1.22 3.98
CA ASP A 240 -24.33 -1.43 3.91
C ASP A 240 -24.83 -1.80 2.52
N HIS A 241 -23.93 -2.01 1.55
CA HIS A 241 -24.29 -2.44 0.20
C HIS A 241 -25.29 -1.48 -0.49
N ARG A 242 -25.16 -0.18 -0.24
CA ARG A 242 -26.12 0.85 -0.69
C ARG A 242 -26.13 0.97 -2.21
N LEU A 243 -27.32 0.90 -2.82
CA LEU A 243 -27.49 1.10 -4.25
C LEU A 243 -27.41 2.59 -4.62
N LEU A 244 -26.45 2.96 -5.48
CA LEU A 244 -26.34 4.30 -6.04
C LEU A 244 -27.20 4.45 -7.29
N ARG A 245 -27.02 3.55 -8.26
CA ARG A 245 -27.77 3.52 -9.53
C ARG A 245 -27.67 2.15 -10.18
N GLY A 246 -28.70 1.76 -10.93
CA GLY A 246 -28.69 0.56 -11.76
C GLY A 246 -29.00 0.89 -13.23
N PHE A 247 -28.53 0.04 -14.14
CA PHE A 247 -28.84 0.12 -15.57
C PHE A 247 -28.78 -1.26 -16.24
N THR A 248 -29.29 -1.35 -17.47
CA THR A 248 -29.27 -2.58 -18.25
C THR A 248 -28.60 -2.38 -19.60
N LEU A 249 -27.84 -3.37 -20.04
CA LEU A 249 -27.29 -3.46 -21.39
C LEU A 249 -27.74 -4.75 -22.07
N ARG A 250 -27.80 -4.74 -23.39
CA ARG A 250 -28.19 -5.90 -24.20
C ARG A 250 -27.21 -6.11 -25.34
N VAL A 251 -26.85 -7.37 -25.57
CA VAL A 251 -26.13 -7.82 -26.77
C VAL A 251 -26.89 -8.91 -27.48
N GLY A 252 -26.75 -8.96 -28.81
CA GLY A 252 -27.46 -9.93 -29.65
C GLY A 252 -26.97 -11.38 -29.51
N SER A 253 -25.78 -11.60 -28.93
CA SER A 253 -25.22 -12.95 -28.75
C SER A 253 -24.22 -13.02 -27.61
N ALA A 254 -23.91 -14.24 -27.16
CA ALA A 254 -22.90 -14.50 -26.12
C ALA A 254 -21.49 -13.98 -26.50
N ARG A 255 -21.16 -13.88 -27.79
CA ARG A 255 -19.86 -13.31 -28.23
C ARG A 255 -19.72 -11.83 -27.90
N GLY A 256 -20.83 -11.12 -27.70
CA GLY A 256 -20.84 -9.72 -27.30
C GLY A 256 -20.68 -9.49 -25.80
N ILE A 257 -20.67 -10.54 -24.97
CA ILE A 257 -20.59 -10.40 -23.50
C ILE A 257 -19.36 -9.59 -23.07
N PRO A 258 -18.12 -9.87 -23.55
CA PRO A 258 -16.95 -9.10 -23.11
C PRO A 258 -17.10 -7.60 -23.36
N ALA A 259 -17.52 -7.21 -24.58
CA ALA A 259 -17.75 -5.81 -24.92
C ALA A 259 -18.89 -5.17 -24.10
N LEU A 260 -19.93 -5.93 -23.77
CA LEU A 260 -21.01 -5.49 -22.88
C LEU A 260 -20.49 -5.23 -21.46
N LEU A 261 -19.63 -6.10 -20.92
CA LEU A 261 -19.05 -5.93 -19.59
C LEU A 261 -18.09 -4.74 -19.57
N ASP A 262 -17.23 -4.57 -20.58
CA ASP A 262 -16.31 -3.44 -20.66
C ASP A 262 -17.07 -2.09 -20.77
N GLU A 263 -18.19 -2.06 -21.50
CA GLU A 263 -19.11 -0.92 -21.53
C GLU A 263 -19.78 -0.67 -20.18
N ALA A 264 -20.18 -1.74 -19.48
CA ALA A 264 -20.79 -1.62 -18.16
C ALA A 264 -19.80 -1.04 -17.13
N VAL A 265 -18.53 -1.46 -17.13
CA VAL A 265 -17.52 -0.90 -16.24
C VAL A 265 -17.35 0.61 -16.50
N ARG A 266 -17.26 1.04 -17.77
CA ARG A 266 -17.17 2.46 -18.13
C ARG A 266 -18.37 3.29 -17.63
N ARG A 267 -19.58 2.74 -17.67
CA ARG A 267 -20.78 3.41 -17.14
C ARG A 267 -20.84 3.41 -15.61
N LEU A 268 -20.40 2.34 -14.96
CA LEU A 268 -20.31 2.29 -13.50
C LEU A 268 -19.30 3.31 -12.98
N ASP A 269 -18.15 3.42 -13.64
CA ASP A 269 -17.16 4.44 -13.33
C ASP A 269 -17.75 5.86 -13.44
N SER A 270 -18.48 6.18 -14.52
CA SER A 270 -19.15 7.49 -14.60
C SER A 270 -20.17 7.72 -13.47
N ILE A 271 -20.88 6.67 -13.04
CA ILE A 271 -21.83 6.75 -11.91
C ILE A 271 -21.09 7.02 -10.60
N TYR A 272 -19.97 6.34 -10.35
CA TYR A 272 -19.17 6.58 -9.15
C TYR A 272 -18.57 7.99 -9.16
N GLN A 273 -18.04 8.46 -10.30
CA GLN A 273 -17.55 9.84 -10.42
C GLN A 273 -18.65 10.89 -10.22
N GLU A 274 -19.86 10.65 -10.72
CA GLU A 274 -21.03 11.49 -10.41
C GLU A 274 -21.38 11.46 -8.92
N ALA A 275 -21.35 10.29 -8.30
CA ALA A 275 -21.63 10.11 -6.88
C ALA A 275 -20.58 10.80 -5.99
N LEU A 276 -19.29 10.75 -6.36
CA LEU A 276 -18.23 11.51 -5.69
C LEU A 276 -18.48 13.01 -5.77
N ARG A 277 -18.71 13.55 -6.99
CA ARG A 277 -19.01 14.97 -7.19
C ARG A 277 -20.26 15.43 -6.47
N GLY A 278 -21.23 14.54 -6.28
CA GLY A 278 -22.46 14.77 -5.52
C GLY A 278 -22.32 14.60 -4.01
N GLY A 279 -21.14 14.24 -3.49
CA GLY A 279 -20.92 13.97 -2.06
C GLY A 279 -21.56 12.68 -1.54
N ALA A 280 -21.99 11.78 -2.42
CA ALA A 280 -22.57 10.50 -2.05
C ALA A 280 -21.49 9.43 -1.75
N LEU A 281 -20.27 9.56 -2.26
CA LEU A 281 -19.13 8.69 -1.94
C LEU A 281 -18.27 9.29 -0.84
N ASP A 282 -18.87 9.52 0.33
CA ASP A 282 -18.17 9.98 1.53
C ASP A 282 -17.83 8.77 2.42
N PRO A 283 -16.55 8.53 2.78
CA PRO A 283 -16.14 7.36 3.57
C PRO A 283 -17.00 7.20 4.82
N ASP A 284 -17.48 5.98 5.07
CA ASP A 284 -18.29 5.70 6.27
C ASP A 284 -17.49 6.08 7.53
N SER A 285 -18.00 7.05 8.30
CA SER A 285 -17.43 7.50 9.57
C SER A 285 -17.18 6.37 10.58
N GLY A 286 -17.91 5.26 10.51
CA GLY A 286 -17.69 4.07 11.33
C GLY A 286 -16.51 3.19 10.90
N LEU A 287 -16.03 3.36 9.66
CA LEU A 287 -14.80 2.76 9.15
C LEU A 287 -13.59 3.59 9.56
N ASN A 288 -13.71 4.92 9.52
CA ASN A 288 -12.67 5.84 9.94
C ASN A 288 -13.15 6.71 11.13
N PRO A 289 -13.21 6.15 12.35
CA PRO A 289 -13.62 6.92 13.51
C PRO A 289 -12.61 8.05 13.71
N ILE A 290 -13.08 9.30 13.62
CA ILE A 290 -12.35 10.45 14.14
C ILE A 290 -12.21 10.17 15.63
N MET A 291 -11.06 9.63 16.04
CA MET A 291 -10.77 9.44 17.44
C MET A 291 -10.83 10.84 18.05
N PRO A 292 -11.73 11.11 19.01
CA PRO A 292 -11.81 12.43 19.59
C PRO A 292 -10.40 12.79 20.07
N GLU A 293 -9.87 13.93 19.59
CA GLU A 293 -8.71 14.54 20.23
C GLU A 293 -9.04 14.53 21.71
N ALA A 294 -8.20 13.87 22.51
CA ALA A 294 -8.41 13.79 23.94
C ALA A 294 -8.63 15.21 24.43
N THR A 295 -9.88 15.54 24.78
CA THR A 295 -10.20 16.83 25.36
C THR A 295 -9.29 16.91 26.58
N PRO A 296 -8.37 17.89 26.68
CA PRO A 296 -7.54 18.00 27.85
C PRO A 296 -8.52 18.13 29.01
N THR A 297 -8.65 17.05 29.79
CA THR A 297 -9.39 17.06 31.04
C THR A 297 -8.86 18.27 31.79
N PRO A 298 -9.69 19.22 32.25
CA PRO A 298 -9.20 20.33 33.05
C PRO A 298 -8.36 19.74 34.17
N ILE A 299 -7.05 19.94 34.08
CA ILE A 299 -6.13 19.48 35.09
C ILE A 299 -6.50 20.32 36.29
N ASP A 300 -7.05 19.69 37.32
CA ASP A 300 -7.26 20.36 38.58
C ASP A 300 -5.87 20.66 39.17
N LEU A 301 -5.39 21.88 38.96
CA LEU A 301 -4.03 22.29 39.32
C LEU A 301 -3.82 22.31 40.85
N THR A 302 -4.88 22.08 41.63
CA THR A 302 -4.82 21.95 43.10
C THR A 302 -4.00 20.75 43.56
N ASP A 303 -3.97 19.65 42.80
CA ASP A 303 -3.10 18.49 43.09
C ASP A 303 -1.69 18.64 42.47
N ALA A 304 -1.54 19.44 41.41
CA ALA A 304 -0.26 19.64 40.72
C ALA A 304 0.78 20.40 41.54
N PHE A 305 0.37 21.18 42.55
CA PHE A 305 1.29 21.84 43.49
C PHE A 305 1.58 21.02 44.75
N ALA A 306 0.78 19.99 45.05
CA ALA A 306 1.04 19.10 46.19
C ALA A 306 2.15 18.07 45.87
N ASP A 307 2.32 17.71 44.60
CA ASP A 307 3.25 16.67 44.16
C ASP A 307 4.67 17.17 43.80
N LEU A 308 4.94 18.48 43.92
CA LEU A 308 6.29 19.04 43.74
C LEU A 308 7.27 18.69 44.88
N THR A 309 6.85 17.82 45.80
CA THR A 309 7.70 17.29 46.88
C THR A 309 7.90 15.76 46.81
N ALA A 310 7.35 15.08 45.80
CA ALA A 310 7.59 13.65 45.57
C ALA A 310 8.59 13.44 44.41
N PRO A 311 9.69 12.70 44.60
CA PRO A 311 10.64 12.44 43.52
C PRO A 311 10.01 11.51 42.47
N THR A 312 9.84 12.01 41.23
CA THR A 312 9.48 11.21 40.05
C THR A 312 10.50 10.08 39.85
N ALA A 313 10.08 8.83 40.04
CA ALA A 313 10.94 7.67 39.85
C ALA A 313 11.19 7.41 38.35
N ILE A 314 12.34 7.85 37.85
CA ILE A 314 12.83 7.55 36.50
C ILE A 314 13.12 6.05 36.43
N THR A 315 12.52 5.31 35.49
CA THR A 315 12.84 3.89 35.26
C THR A 315 13.55 3.71 33.92
N SER A 316 14.76 3.14 33.92
CA SER A 316 15.60 2.91 32.74
C SER A 316 15.74 1.42 32.44
N SER A 317 15.62 1.03 31.17
CA SER A 317 15.97 -0.32 30.70
C SER A 317 17.45 -0.39 30.30
N ILE A 318 18.18 -1.33 30.87
CA ILE A 318 19.64 -1.49 30.70
C ILE A 318 19.94 -2.90 30.21
N THR A 319 20.70 -3.01 29.13
CA THR A 319 21.20 -4.27 28.56
C THR A 319 22.56 -4.60 29.16
N VAL A 320 22.67 -5.74 29.82
CA VAL A 320 23.87 -6.19 30.52
C VAL A 320 24.49 -7.41 29.83
N GLN A 321 25.76 -7.31 29.45
CA GLN A 321 26.56 -8.39 28.90
C GLN A 321 27.42 -9.03 29.98
N PHE A 322 27.37 -10.35 30.13
CA PHE A 322 28.16 -11.08 31.12
C PHE A 322 28.70 -12.41 30.59
N ASP A 323 29.88 -12.79 31.06
CA ASP A 323 30.55 -14.03 30.66
C ASP A 323 29.84 -15.23 31.34
N THR A 324 29.40 -16.23 30.56
CA THR A 324 28.58 -17.36 31.03
C THR A 324 29.28 -18.71 30.75
N PRO A 325 30.23 -19.12 31.62
CA PRO A 325 30.96 -20.38 31.45
C PRO A 325 30.08 -21.63 31.64
N ASP A 326 29.05 -21.55 32.49
CA ASP A 326 28.13 -22.64 32.79
C ASP A 326 26.72 -22.11 33.14
N ALA A 327 25.75 -23.02 33.31
CA ALA A 327 24.37 -22.66 33.64
C ALA A 327 24.19 -22.06 35.05
N GLY A 328 25.09 -22.39 36.00
CA GLY A 328 25.11 -21.81 37.33
C GLY A 328 25.55 -20.34 37.33
N ALA A 329 26.39 -19.94 36.37
CA ALA A 329 26.78 -18.55 36.17
C ALA A 329 25.60 -17.66 35.77
N VAL A 330 24.60 -18.18 35.04
CA VAL A 330 23.38 -17.44 34.66
C VAL A 330 22.53 -17.15 35.89
N THR A 331 22.14 -18.20 36.62
CA THR A 331 21.26 -18.09 37.80
C THR A 331 21.92 -17.28 38.91
N GLY A 332 23.23 -17.43 39.11
CA GLY A 332 24.01 -16.64 40.05
C GLY A 332 24.09 -15.15 39.67
N THR A 333 24.24 -14.83 38.38
CA THR A 333 24.31 -13.43 37.91
C THR A 333 22.95 -12.75 37.94
N GLU A 334 21.88 -13.43 37.52
CA GLU A 334 20.51 -12.92 37.65
C GLU A 334 20.12 -12.64 39.11
N GLY A 335 20.44 -13.57 40.02
CA GLY A 335 20.18 -13.41 41.45
C GLY A 335 20.96 -12.22 42.04
N ALA A 336 22.23 -12.06 41.65
CA ALA A 336 23.05 -10.95 42.09
C ALA A 336 22.51 -9.59 41.62
N LEU A 337 22.02 -9.50 40.38
CA LEU A 337 21.46 -8.25 39.84
C LEU A 337 20.08 -7.91 40.43
N ARG A 338 19.21 -8.90 40.67
CA ARG A 338 17.94 -8.65 41.37
C ARG A 338 18.14 -8.16 42.80
N GLY A 339 19.27 -8.51 43.42
CA GLY A 339 19.63 -8.01 44.75
C GLY A 339 20.11 -6.55 44.76
N VAL A 340 20.32 -5.90 43.61
CA VAL A 340 20.78 -4.51 43.53
C VAL A 340 19.62 -3.56 43.84
N PRO A 341 19.75 -2.63 44.81
CA PRO A 341 18.67 -1.72 45.17
C PRO A 341 18.31 -0.86 43.96
N GLY A 342 17.02 -0.83 43.62
CA GLY A 342 16.50 -0.13 42.44
C GLY A 342 16.32 -1.03 41.21
N VAL A 343 16.82 -2.26 41.18
CA VAL A 343 16.52 -3.21 40.09
C VAL A 343 15.13 -3.79 40.31
N SER A 344 14.22 -3.50 39.38
CA SER A 344 12.83 -4.00 39.38
C SER A 344 12.70 -5.35 38.65
N SER A 345 13.55 -5.60 37.65
CA SER A 345 13.61 -6.89 36.96
C SER A 345 15.00 -7.14 36.37
N ALA A 346 15.42 -8.41 36.32
CA ALA A 346 16.62 -8.85 35.62
C ALA A 346 16.34 -10.24 35.01
N ALA A 347 16.35 -10.32 33.68
CA ALA A 347 16.06 -11.54 32.93
C ALA A 347 17.00 -11.68 31.72
N THR A 348 17.58 -12.87 31.56
CA THR A 348 18.45 -13.20 30.42
C THR A 348 17.62 -13.22 29.13
N THR A 349 17.93 -12.32 28.20
CA THR A 349 17.25 -12.21 26.90
C THR A 349 17.93 -13.03 25.80
N SER A 350 19.23 -13.31 25.94
CA SER A 350 19.97 -14.21 25.04
C SER A 350 21.03 -14.97 25.81
N LEU A 351 20.96 -16.31 25.76
CA LEU A 351 21.85 -17.22 26.48
C LEU A 351 22.88 -17.83 25.51
N ALA A 352 24.17 -17.66 25.82
CA ALA A 352 25.26 -18.31 25.11
C ALA A 352 26.17 -19.06 26.11
N LEU A 353 25.92 -20.37 26.28
CA LEU A 353 26.72 -21.22 27.16
C LEU A 353 28.14 -21.37 26.60
N GLY A 354 29.15 -21.05 27.42
CA GLY A 354 30.55 -20.97 27.00
C GLY A 354 30.93 -19.65 26.31
N GLY A 355 30.04 -18.66 26.30
CA GLY A 355 30.22 -17.36 25.66
C GLY A 355 29.72 -16.19 26.51
N VAL A 356 29.27 -15.11 25.85
CA VAL A 356 28.73 -13.91 26.50
C VAL A 356 27.20 -13.91 26.37
N SER A 357 26.50 -13.85 27.50
CA SER A 357 25.03 -13.75 27.52
C SER A 357 24.59 -12.29 27.68
N LEU A 358 23.38 -11.99 27.19
CA LEU A 358 22.73 -10.68 27.31
C LEU A 358 21.54 -10.79 28.27
N MET A 359 21.42 -9.80 29.16
CA MET A 359 20.36 -9.71 30.15
C MET A 359 19.73 -8.31 30.12
N ALA A 360 18.41 -8.24 30.11
CA ALA A 360 17.69 -6.99 30.25
C ALA A 360 17.39 -6.72 31.73
N VAL A 361 17.67 -5.50 32.18
CA VAL A 361 17.51 -5.05 33.55
C VAL A 361 16.65 -3.79 33.57
N SER A 362 15.56 -3.79 34.32
CA SER A 362 14.77 -2.58 34.58
C SER A 362 15.22 -1.96 35.88
N TYR A 363 15.70 -0.73 35.86
CA TYR A 363 16.27 -0.04 37.01
C TYR A 363 15.54 1.28 37.30
N ALA A 364 15.11 1.48 38.53
CA ALA A 364 14.52 2.72 39.03
C ALA A 364 15.63 3.76 39.29
N GLY A 365 16.15 4.34 38.22
CA GLY A 365 17.09 5.46 38.22
C GLY A 365 17.72 5.64 36.84
N THR A 366 18.78 6.45 36.78
CA THR A 366 19.58 6.60 35.55
C THR A 366 20.58 5.44 35.38
N PRO A 367 21.03 5.16 34.14
CA PRO A 367 22.07 4.15 33.90
C PRO A 367 23.39 4.42 34.66
N GLU A 368 23.68 5.68 34.97
CA GLU A 368 24.83 6.09 35.78
C GLU A 368 24.69 5.68 37.25
N ALA A 369 23.49 5.82 37.82
CA ALA A 369 23.20 5.38 39.17
C ALA A 369 23.26 3.84 39.29
N PHE A 370 22.78 3.13 38.25
CA PHE A 370 22.92 1.67 38.19
C PHE A 370 24.38 1.21 38.17
N ARG A 371 25.23 1.89 37.39
CA ARG A 371 26.67 1.61 37.34
C ARG A 371 27.33 1.77 38.72
N ALA A 372 27.08 2.89 39.39
CA ALA A 372 27.60 3.15 40.73
C ALA A 372 27.12 2.10 41.76
N ALA A 373 25.86 1.68 41.69
CA ALA A 373 25.30 0.64 42.56
C ALA A 373 25.92 -0.75 42.33
N MET A 374 26.25 -1.09 41.07
CA MET A 374 26.94 -2.32 40.71
C MET A 374 28.41 -2.30 41.16
N GLU A 375 29.11 -1.18 40.98
CA GLU A 375 30.50 -1.00 41.42
C GLU A 375 30.64 -1.07 42.94
N ALA A 376 29.71 -0.47 43.70
CA ALA A 376 29.65 -0.57 45.15
C ALA A 376 29.48 -2.02 45.66
N ARG A 377 28.96 -2.92 44.80
CA ARG A 377 28.79 -4.36 45.06
C ARG A 377 29.98 -5.20 44.55
N GLY A 378 31.07 -4.57 44.10
CA GLY A 378 32.29 -5.25 43.66
C GLY A 378 32.26 -5.75 42.22
N TRP A 379 31.34 -5.25 41.38
CA TRP A 379 31.31 -5.55 39.95
C TRP A 379 32.12 -4.50 39.18
N GLN A 380 32.94 -4.94 38.24
CA GLN A 380 33.52 -4.09 37.21
C GLN A 380 32.50 -3.93 36.09
N VAL A 381 32.11 -2.69 35.82
CA VAL A 381 31.14 -2.35 34.77
C VAL A 381 31.86 -1.56 33.68
N PHE A 382 31.83 -2.05 32.45
CA PHE A 382 32.42 -1.42 31.28
C PHE A 382 31.30 -0.92 30.35
N GLY A 383 31.44 0.30 29.82
CA GLY A 383 30.48 0.89 28.88
C GLY A 383 29.73 2.09 29.45
N THR A 384 29.08 2.83 28.54
CA THR A 384 28.33 4.06 28.83
C THR A 384 26.92 3.98 28.24
N GLY A 385 25.96 4.69 28.84
CA GLY A 385 24.55 4.62 28.44
C GLY A 385 23.87 3.31 28.88
N THR A 386 22.98 2.78 28.05
CA THR A 386 22.07 1.67 28.36
C THR A 386 22.62 0.28 28.05
N THR A 387 23.84 0.16 27.51
CA THR A 387 24.49 -1.14 27.26
C THR A 387 25.78 -1.24 28.07
N LEU A 388 25.83 -2.18 29.01
CA LEU A 388 26.93 -2.33 29.96
C LEU A 388 27.46 -3.77 29.95
N ARG A 389 28.77 -3.95 30.04
CA ARG A 389 29.41 -5.26 30.22
C ARG A 389 29.88 -5.38 31.66
N ILE A 390 29.51 -6.47 32.34
CA ILE A 390 29.85 -6.68 33.74
C ILE A 390 30.83 -7.86 33.91
N ARG A 391 31.76 -7.69 34.84
CA ARG A 391 32.67 -8.74 35.30
C ARG A 391 32.83 -8.65 36.80
N ARG A 392 33.07 -9.76 37.48
CA ARG A 392 33.35 -9.74 38.92
C ARG A 392 34.79 -9.25 39.12
N ALA A 393 35.00 -8.20 39.93
CA ALA A 393 36.35 -7.75 40.26
C ALA A 393 37.09 -8.85 41.06
N PRO A 394 38.38 -9.11 40.82
CA PRO A 394 39.19 -9.87 41.77
C PRO A 394 39.31 -9.07 43.09
N PRO A 395 39.44 -9.73 44.25
CA PRO A 395 39.46 -9.03 45.53
C PRO A 395 40.73 -8.18 45.65
N GLY A 396 40.58 -6.85 45.72
CA GLY A 396 41.63 -5.91 46.11
C GLY A 396 41.97 -4.83 45.07
N ALA A 397 41.20 -3.74 45.05
CA ALA A 397 41.67 -2.45 44.54
C ALA A 397 40.90 -1.31 45.24
N THR A 398 41.58 -0.58 46.11
CA THR A 398 41.08 0.59 46.85
C THR A 398 40.87 1.78 45.89
N PRO A 399 39.81 2.60 46.02
CA PRO A 399 39.63 3.77 45.15
C PRO A 399 40.67 4.86 45.46
N ALA A 400 41.32 5.39 44.41
CA ALA A 400 42.24 6.53 44.51
C ALA A 400 41.48 7.84 44.76
N ALA A 401 41.98 8.67 45.67
CA ALA A 401 41.40 9.96 46.06
C ALA A 401 41.49 11.03 44.94
N PRO A 402 40.53 11.96 44.84
CA PRO A 402 40.55 13.03 43.84
C PRO A 402 41.49 14.18 44.22
N ALA A 403 42.18 14.73 43.22
CA ALA A 403 43.06 15.92 43.35
C ALA A 403 42.25 17.23 43.52
N PRO A 404 42.77 18.25 44.21
CA PRO A 404 42.03 19.46 44.53
C PRO A 404 41.91 20.44 43.34
N ALA A 405 40.76 21.12 43.26
CA ALA A 405 40.38 22.06 42.21
C ALA A 405 41.06 23.43 42.33
N ALA A 406 41.46 24.01 41.20
CA ALA A 406 41.93 25.38 41.07
C ALA A 406 40.75 26.38 41.12
N ALA A 407 40.92 27.46 41.89
CA ALA A 407 39.92 28.51 42.11
C ALA A 407 39.77 29.47 40.90
N PRO A 408 38.59 30.07 40.68
CA PRO A 408 38.36 31.05 39.62
C PRO A 408 38.78 32.48 40.03
N PRO A 409 39.08 33.37 39.06
CA PRO A 409 39.53 34.73 39.34
C PRO A 409 38.35 35.65 39.71
N ARG A 410 38.53 36.48 40.74
CA ARG A 410 37.70 37.66 41.01
C ARG A 410 38.24 38.85 40.21
N GLY A 411 37.38 39.54 39.47
CA GLY A 411 37.56 40.95 39.15
C GLY A 411 36.53 41.80 39.90
N PRO A 412 36.48 43.14 39.72
CA PRO A 412 37.57 44.12 39.75
C PRO A 412 37.30 45.25 40.78
N ALA A 413 38.20 46.24 40.82
CA ALA A 413 38.07 47.61 41.35
C ALA A 413 38.71 47.93 42.73
N GLY A 414 39.58 48.94 42.68
CA GLY A 414 40.38 49.54 43.74
C GLY A 414 41.51 50.33 43.11
#